data_AF-A0A3D1VSD7-F1
#
_entry.id   AF-A0A3D1VSD7-F1
#
_cell.length_a   1.000
_cell.length_b   1.000
_cell.length_c   1.000
_cell.angle_alpha   90.00
_cell.angle_beta   90.00
_cell.angle_gamma   90.00
#
_symmetry.space_group_name_H-M   'P 1'
#
loop_
_entity.id
_entity.type
_entity.pdbx_description
1 polymer ?
#
loop_
_entity_poly.entity_id
_entity_poly.type
_entity_poly.pdbx_seq_one_letter_code
_entity_poly.pdbx_strand_id
1 'polypeptide(L)'
;MDFKTMTRKLKVTTYPDIFPVWFDEMKGDGSLTSPVLVSKKYLEKVQKTWHIFDETNWAFVQNSAAAIRKSSYARAYINLMFRFIKDRALFREVQREKKLPYPRYTTPEPLLDSVLIFPLIPLIIAVMEDWKVRKVPEKVIMDTVKSMDTSLYINLIRYDRVFMNEHYFNWLQHAIDGDILFVNRLEFEFRPFYAPCIVLTKKGSLETVVLADGAKIHRNGFILGSKGCEDAEGSVEGIFEETPEGFFGYPTNAGGRFEREKQFYSKEEW
;
A
#
# COMPACT_ATOMS: atom_id res chain seq x y z
N MET A 1 19.94 -20.35 -17.02
CA MET A 1 18.56 -20.60 -16.55
C MET A 1 17.63 -19.77 -17.40
N ASP A 2 16.59 -20.38 -17.96
CA ASP A 2 15.53 -19.70 -18.72
C ASP A 2 14.31 -19.40 -17.82
N PHE A 3 13.39 -18.56 -18.33
CA PHE A 3 12.18 -18.13 -17.63
C PHE A 3 11.25 -19.31 -17.27
N LYS A 4 11.03 -20.26 -18.19
CA LYS A 4 10.15 -21.43 -17.95
C LYS A 4 10.68 -22.33 -16.84
N THR A 5 12.00 -22.49 -16.76
CA THR A 5 12.66 -23.24 -15.69
C THR A 5 12.44 -22.56 -14.34
N MET A 6 12.52 -21.23 -14.27
CA MET A 6 12.26 -20.48 -13.04
C MET A 6 10.80 -20.65 -12.58
N THR A 7 9.82 -20.38 -13.45
CA THR A 7 8.40 -20.45 -13.09
C THR A 7 7.98 -21.86 -12.67
N ARG A 8 8.49 -22.89 -13.37
CA ARG A 8 8.26 -24.30 -13.00
C ARG A 8 8.83 -24.62 -11.61
N LYS A 9 10.06 -24.21 -11.30
CA LYS A 9 10.68 -24.46 -9.98
C LYS A 9 9.95 -23.74 -8.85
N LEU A 10 9.35 -22.58 -9.12
CA LEU A 10 8.59 -21.80 -8.15
C LEU A 10 7.09 -22.11 -8.17
N LYS A 11 6.65 -23.04 -9.01
CA LYS A 11 5.24 -23.40 -9.17
C LYS A 11 4.34 -22.20 -9.46
N VAL A 12 4.87 -21.26 -10.24
CA VAL A 12 4.13 -20.08 -10.71
C VAL A 12 3.53 -20.41 -12.07
N THR A 13 2.21 -20.43 -12.14
CA THR A 13 1.46 -20.84 -13.36
C THR A 13 0.77 -19.68 -14.07
N THR A 14 0.60 -18.55 -13.38
CA THR A 14 0.03 -17.32 -13.91
C THR A 14 1.09 -16.21 -13.86
N TYR A 15 1.18 -15.39 -14.91
CA TYR A 15 2.05 -14.22 -14.97
C TYR A 15 1.66 -13.37 -16.19
N PRO A 16 1.93 -12.06 -16.21
CA PRO A 16 1.66 -11.23 -17.38
C PRO A 16 2.63 -11.53 -18.53
N ASP A 17 2.18 -11.31 -19.76
CA ASP A 17 2.93 -11.65 -20.99
C ASP A 17 4.26 -10.90 -21.13
N ILE A 18 4.43 -9.80 -20.41
CA ILE A 18 5.67 -9.02 -20.40
C ILE A 18 6.80 -9.68 -19.57
N PHE A 19 6.48 -10.63 -18.69
CA PHE A 19 7.48 -11.24 -17.80
C PHE A 19 8.65 -11.93 -18.52
N PRO A 20 8.44 -12.76 -19.56
CA PRO A 20 9.54 -13.32 -20.34
C PRO A 20 10.47 -12.25 -20.92
N VAL A 21 9.90 -11.15 -21.45
CA VAL A 21 10.68 -10.04 -22.04
C VAL A 21 11.54 -9.38 -20.96
N TRP A 22 10.93 -9.00 -19.84
CA TRP A 22 11.65 -8.42 -18.71
C TRP A 22 12.69 -9.35 -18.13
N PHE A 23 12.42 -10.66 -18.09
CA PHE A 23 13.39 -11.65 -17.63
C PHE A 23 14.64 -11.64 -18.51
N ASP A 24 14.50 -11.62 -19.83
CA ASP A 24 15.64 -11.61 -20.75
C ASP A 24 16.39 -10.26 -20.71
N GLU A 25 15.68 -9.13 -20.61
CA GLU A 25 16.29 -7.81 -20.39
C GLU A 25 17.15 -7.78 -19.12
N MET A 26 16.56 -8.16 -17.99
CA MET A 26 17.24 -8.15 -16.68
C MET A 26 18.37 -9.18 -16.60
N LYS A 27 18.28 -10.24 -17.41
CA LYS A 27 19.38 -11.19 -17.56
C LYS A 27 20.55 -10.57 -18.33
N GLY A 28 20.25 -9.77 -19.36
CA GLY A 28 21.24 -9.06 -20.16
C GLY A 28 22.00 -7.98 -19.37
N ASP A 29 21.32 -7.24 -18.49
CA ASP A 29 21.94 -6.20 -17.65
C ASP A 29 22.50 -6.69 -16.30
N GLY A 30 22.30 -7.98 -15.98
CA GLY A 30 22.78 -8.62 -14.76
C GLY A 30 21.94 -8.37 -13.51
N SER A 31 20.89 -7.55 -13.59
CA SER A 31 20.01 -7.23 -12.46
C SER A 31 19.16 -8.42 -12.00
N LEU A 32 18.84 -9.36 -12.89
CA LEU A 32 17.93 -10.47 -12.62
C LEU A 32 18.34 -11.29 -11.39
N THR A 33 19.62 -11.60 -11.24
CA THR A 33 20.09 -12.45 -10.13
C THR A 33 20.81 -11.68 -9.03
N SER A 34 20.64 -10.36 -9.03
CA SER A 34 21.22 -9.48 -8.01
C SER A 34 20.80 -9.94 -6.61
N PRO A 35 21.75 -10.13 -5.67
CA PRO A 35 21.43 -10.55 -4.31
C PRO A 35 21.05 -9.37 -3.41
N VAL A 36 20.98 -8.14 -3.92
CA VAL A 36 20.84 -6.91 -3.10
C VAL A 36 19.65 -7.00 -2.14
N LEU A 37 18.48 -7.40 -2.64
CA LEU A 37 17.22 -7.51 -1.88
C LEU A 37 17.27 -8.56 -0.76
N VAL A 38 18.20 -9.52 -0.86
CA VAL A 38 18.42 -10.57 0.14
C VAL A 38 19.79 -10.48 0.78
N SER A 39 20.50 -9.37 0.63
CA SER A 39 21.84 -9.23 1.16
C SER A 39 21.79 -9.00 2.67
N LYS A 40 22.69 -9.66 3.41
CA LYS A 40 22.75 -9.55 4.87
C LYS A 40 22.88 -8.10 5.32
N LYS A 41 23.81 -7.36 4.69
CA LYS A 41 24.04 -5.93 4.96
C LYS A 41 22.78 -5.07 4.76
N TYR A 42 22.03 -5.30 3.69
CA TYR A 42 20.79 -4.56 3.43
C TYR A 42 19.74 -4.86 4.49
N LEU A 43 19.44 -6.14 4.73
CA LEU A 43 18.39 -6.55 5.66
C LEU A 43 18.72 -6.14 7.10
N GLU A 44 19.97 -6.23 7.53
CA GLU A 44 20.39 -5.77 8.87
C GLU A 44 20.26 -4.25 9.01
N LYS A 45 20.61 -3.48 7.97
CA LYS A 45 20.40 -2.03 7.97
C LYS A 45 18.90 -1.72 8.11
N VAL A 46 18.07 -2.38 7.30
CA VAL A 46 16.61 -2.21 7.33
C VAL A 46 16.06 -2.54 8.71
N GLN A 47 16.39 -3.72 9.26
CA GLN A 47 15.89 -4.14 10.56
C GLN A 47 16.36 -3.22 11.69
N LYS A 48 17.60 -2.74 11.63
CA LYS A 48 18.14 -1.77 12.62
C LYS A 48 17.44 -0.42 12.55
N THR A 49 17.07 0.04 11.36
CA THR A 49 16.44 1.36 11.17
C THR A 49 14.93 1.31 11.43
N TRP A 50 14.26 0.25 11.01
CA TRP A 50 12.81 0.20 10.92
C TRP A 50 12.16 -0.82 11.85
N HIS A 51 12.94 -1.68 12.51
CA HIS A 51 12.44 -2.69 13.46
C HIS A 51 11.21 -3.44 12.93
N ILE A 52 11.27 -3.84 11.64
CA ILE A 52 10.11 -4.35 10.91
C ILE A 52 9.61 -5.62 11.56
N PHE A 53 10.53 -6.55 11.81
CA PHE A 53 10.23 -7.91 12.27
C PHE A 53 10.50 -8.10 13.76
N ASP A 54 9.68 -8.91 14.43
CA ASP A 54 10.00 -9.45 15.74
C ASP A 54 11.13 -10.50 15.66
N GLU A 55 11.60 -11.01 16.81
CA GLU A 55 12.71 -11.96 16.83
C GLU A 55 12.42 -13.26 16.05
N THR A 56 11.18 -13.75 16.11
CA THR A 56 10.77 -15.01 15.48
C THR A 56 10.75 -14.88 13.97
N ASN A 57 10.03 -13.88 13.45
CA ASN A 57 9.92 -13.59 12.03
C ASN A 57 11.26 -13.10 11.48
N TRP A 58 12.07 -12.39 12.27
CA TRP A 58 13.40 -11.98 11.85
C TRP A 58 14.32 -13.18 11.60
N ALA A 59 14.34 -14.17 12.51
CA ALA A 59 15.10 -15.40 12.30
C ALA A 59 14.65 -16.12 11.02
N PHE A 60 13.34 -16.19 10.76
CA PHE A 60 12.80 -16.74 9.52
C PHE A 60 13.28 -15.97 8.28
N VAL A 61 13.23 -14.63 8.30
CA VAL A 61 13.69 -13.78 7.19
C VAL A 61 15.19 -13.96 6.93
N GLN A 62 16.02 -14.03 7.98
CA GLN A 62 17.46 -14.23 7.84
C GLN A 62 17.79 -15.59 7.21
N ASN A 63 17.15 -16.66 7.70
CA ASN A 63 17.34 -18.02 7.18
C ASN A 63 16.87 -18.13 5.72
N SER A 64 15.71 -17.55 5.41
CA SER A 64 15.15 -17.49 4.06
C SER A 64 16.06 -16.73 3.10
N ALA A 65 16.58 -15.56 3.51
CA ALA A 65 17.52 -14.79 2.72
C ALA A 65 18.80 -15.59 2.41
N ALA A 66 19.31 -16.36 3.39
CA ALA A 66 20.47 -17.22 3.18
C ALA A 66 20.21 -18.34 2.17
N ALA A 67 19.02 -18.97 2.21
CA ALA A 67 18.62 -19.98 1.24
C ALA A 67 18.44 -19.39 -0.16
N ILE A 68 17.77 -18.24 -0.27
CA ILE A 68 17.53 -17.54 -1.55
C ILE A 68 18.84 -17.12 -2.21
N ARG A 69 19.84 -16.62 -1.46
CA ARG A 69 21.16 -16.28 -2.02
C ARG A 69 21.80 -17.44 -2.78
N LYS A 70 21.55 -18.69 -2.35
CA LYS A 70 22.05 -19.91 -3.00
C LYS A 70 21.18 -20.36 -4.19
N SER A 71 20.00 -19.78 -4.38
CA SER A 71 19.05 -20.13 -5.43
C SER A 71 18.97 -19.03 -6.50
N SER A 72 19.51 -19.27 -7.69
CA SER A 72 19.45 -18.32 -8.80
C SER A 72 18.01 -18.06 -9.29
N TYR A 73 17.15 -19.07 -9.28
CA TYR A 73 15.74 -18.93 -9.68
C TYR A 73 14.91 -18.12 -8.68
N ALA A 74 15.15 -18.30 -7.38
CA ALA A 74 14.46 -17.50 -6.36
C ALA A 74 14.88 -16.03 -6.44
N ARG A 75 16.19 -15.76 -6.64
CA ARG A 75 16.68 -14.39 -6.88
C ARG A 75 16.08 -13.76 -8.14
N ALA A 76 16.06 -14.51 -9.25
CA ALA A 76 15.44 -14.07 -10.50
C ALA A 76 13.98 -13.65 -10.29
N TYR A 77 13.22 -14.49 -9.60
CA TYR A 77 11.82 -14.20 -9.32
C TYR A 77 11.63 -12.99 -8.40
N ILE A 78 12.41 -12.87 -7.33
CA ILE A 78 12.30 -11.72 -6.40
C ILE A 78 12.59 -10.40 -7.12
N ASN A 79 13.63 -10.35 -7.97
CA ASN A 79 13.95 -9.13 -8.71
C ASN A 79 12.88 -8.83 -9.78
N LEU A 80 12.35 -9.85 -10.46
CA LEU A 80 11.25 -9.69 -11.41
C LEU A 80 9.97 -9.21 -10.71
N MET A 81 9.64 -9.76 -9.55
CA MET A 81 8.53 -9.32 -8.71
C MET A 81 8.72 -7.91 -8.21
N PHE A 82 9.93 -7.52 -7.79
CA PHE A 82 10.23 -6.16 -7.40
C PHE A 82 9.99 -5.16 -8.55
N ARG A 83 10.44 -5.47 -9.77
CA ARG A 83 10.15 -4.66 -10.96
C ARG A 83 8.65 -4.59 -11.23
N PHE A 84 7.96 -5.73 -11.16
CA PHE A 84 6.52 -5.83 -11.40
C PHE A 84 5.69 -5.02 -10.40
N ILE A 85 5.96 -5.15 -9.10
CA ILE A 85 5.23 -4.41 -8.07
C ILE A 85 5.52 -2.91 -8.14
N LYS A 86 6.73 -2.51 -8.58
CA LYS A 86 7.08 -1.10 -8.80
C LYS A 86 6.29 -0.47 -9.95
N ASP A 87 5.96 -1.24 -10.99
CA ASP A 87 5.05 -0.81 -12.06
C ASP A 87 3.59 -0.88 -11.56
N ARG A 88 3.15 0.16 -10.86
CA ARG A 88 1.83 0.18 -10.20
C ARG A 88 0.66 0.05 -11.18
N ALA A 89 0.79 0.60 -12.39
CA ALA A 89 -0.26 0.52 -13.39
C ALA A 89 -0.47 -0.93 -13.86
N LEU A 90 0.61 -1.59 -14.28
CA LEU A 90 0.55 -2.99 -14.70
C LEU A 90 0.17 -3.91 -13.52
N PHE A 91 0.72 -3.69 -12.33
CA PHE A 91 0.40 -4.49 -11.15
C PHE A 91 -1.11 -4.48 -10.86
N ARG A 92 -1.73 -3.28 -10.85
CA ARG A 92 -3.16 -3.12 -10.58
C ARG A 92 -4.05 -3.70 -11.69
N GLU A 93 -3.61 -3.66 -12.93
CA GLU A 93 -4.28 -4.35 -14.04
C GLU A 93 -4.28 -5.87 -13.82
N VAL A 94 -3.10 -6.46 -13.63
CA VAL A 94 -2.94 -7.91 -13.43
C VAL A 94 -3.64 -8.40 -12.15
N GLN A 95 -3.65 -7.58 -11.09
CA GLN A 95 -4.39 -7.84 -9.86
C GLN A 95 -5.90 -7.90 -10.11
N ARG A 96 -6.47 -6.96 -10.88
CA ARG A 96 -7.89 -6.97 -11.26
C ARG A 96 -8.26 -8.20 -12.08
N GLU A 97 -7.36 -8.66 -12.93
CA GLU A 97 -7.52 -9.90 -13.71
C GLU A 97 -7.30 -11.19 -12.89
N LYS A 98 -6.90 -11.07 -11.61
CA LYS A 98 -6.56 -12.21 -10.73
C LYS A 98 -5.46 -13.12 -11.31
N LYS A 99 -4.54 -12.54 -12.08
CA LYS A 99 -3.41 -13.25 -12.73
C LYS A 99 -2.08 -13.05 -12.00
N LEU A 100 -2.12 -12.73 -10.71
CA LEU A 100 -0.91 -12.46 -9.95
C LEU A 100 0.02 -13.69 -9.91
N PRO A 101 1.35 -13.50 -10.05
CA PRO A 101 2.30 -14.58 -10.23
C PRO A 101 2.75 -15.22 -8.93
N TYR A 102 1.81 -15.78 -8.18
CA TYR A 102 2.08 -16.45 -6.90
C TYR A 102 2.62 -17.86 -7.08
N PRO A 103 3.56 -18.29 -6.22
CA PRO A 103 3.87 -19.72 -6.06
C PRO A 103 2.62 -20.46 -5.56
N ARG A 104 2.19 -21.51 -6.27
CA ARG A 104 1.06 -22.35 -5.87
C ARG A 104 1.51 -23.75 -5.49
N TYR A 105 1.32 -24.11 -4.22
CA TYR A 105 1.77 -25.37 -3.65
C TYR A 105 0.88 -25.78 -2.48
N THR A 106 0.79 -27.10 -2.23
CA THR A 106 -0.03 -27.68 -1.15
C THR A 106 0.80 -28.15 0.03
N THR A 107 2.10 -28.36 -0.17
CA THR A 107 3.02 -28.89 0.83
C THR A 107 4.00 -27.81 1.23
N PRO A 108 4.29 -27.62 2.52
CA PRO A 108 5.23 -26.60 2.96
C PRO A 108 6.59 -26.63 2.27
N GLU A 109 7.02 -25.49 1.76
CA GLU A 109 8.29 -25.34 1.05
C GLU A 109 8.96 -24.03 1.49
N PRO A 110 9.97 -24.08 2.38
CA PRO A 110 10.54 -22.88 3.00
C PRO A 110 11.02 -21.79 2.03
N LEU A 111 11.49 -22.20 0.84
CA LEU A 111 11.89 -21.25 -0.19
C LEU A 111 10.67 -20.56 -0.83
N LEU A 112 9.59 -21.30 -1.10
CA LEU A 112 8.37 -20.72 -1.69
C LEU A 112 7.57 -19.91 -0.66
N ASP A 113 7.66 -20.28 0.62
CA ASP A 113 7.04 -19.58 1.74
C ASP A 113 7.54 -18.14 1.90
N SER A 114 8.74 -17.85 1.41
CA SER A 114 9.46 -16.60 1.70
C SER A 114 9.71 -15.69 0.49
N VAL A 115 9.65 -16.20 -0.75
CA VAL A 115 10.00 -15.41 -1.95
C VAL A 115 9.16 -14.16 -2.17
N LEU A 116 7.93 -14.12 -1.67
CA LEU A 116 7.05 -12.95 -1.79
C LEU A 116 7.38 -11.81 -0.81
N ILE A 117 8.17 -12.06 0.24
CA ILE A 117 8.46 -11.07 1.29
C ILE A 117 9.47 -10.02 0.77
N PHE A 118 10.57 -10.50 0.20
CA PHE A 118 11.71 -9.67 -0.18
C PHE A 118 11.44 -8.55 -1.19
N PRO A 119 10.57 -8.70 -2.23
CA PRO A 119 10.28 -7.59 -3.12
C PRO A 119 9.47 -6.47 -2.45
N LEU A 120 8.76 -6.76 -1.34
CA LEU A 120 7.92 -5.76 -0.64
C LEU A 120 8.74 -4.81 0.23
N ILE A 121 9.77 -5.33 0.92
CA ILE A 121 10.59 -4.59 1.89
C ILE A 121 11.09 -3.23 1.35
N PRO A 122 11.82 -3.16 0.22
CA PRO A 122 12.31 -1.88 -0.30
C PRO A 122 11.20 -0.91 -0.70
N LEU A 123 10.07 -1.42 -1.18
CA LEU A 123 8.96 -0.60 -1.67
C LEU A 123 8.20 0.04 -0.52
N ILE A 124 7.91 -0.72 0.53
CA ILE A 124 7.29 -0.20 1.76
C ILE A 124 8.22 0.85 2.38
N ILE A 125 9.52 0.57 2.52
CA ILE A 125 10.47 1.54 3.09
C ILE A 125 10.50 2.85 2.30
N ALA A 126 10.44 2.79 0.96
CA ALA A 126 10.42 3.99 0.14
C ALA A 126 9.20 4.89 0.46
N VAL A 127 8.03 4.30 0.66
CA VAL A 127 6.82 5.03 1.08
C VAL A 127 6.99 5.64 2.47
N MET A 128 7.58 4.90 3.40
CA MET A 128 7.79 5.39 4.76
C MET A 128 8.78 6.55 4.83
N GLU A 129 9.82 6.54 4.00
CA GLU A 129 10.72 7.70 3.85
C GLU A 129 9.98 8.91 3.25
N ASP A 130 9.10 8.71 2.26
CA ASP A 130 8.24 9.77 1.74
C ASP A 130 7.31 10.35 2.83
N TRP A 131 6.74 9.50 3.67
CA TRP A 131 5.91 9.94 4.79
C TRP A 131 6.67 10.72 5.87
N LYS A 132 7.94 10.39 6.13
CA LYS A 132 8.80 11.22 6.98
C LYS A 132 8.94 12.63 6.42
N VAL A 133 9.14 12.77 5.10
CA VAL A 133 9.21 14.08 4.44
C VAL A 133 7.88 14.84 4.58
N ARG A 134 6.75 14.14 4.51
CA ARG A 134 5.39 14.69 4.73
C ARG A 134 5.02 14.92 6.20
N LYS A 135 5.95 14.67 7.13
CA LYS A 135 5.76 14.86 8.58
C LYS A 135 4.66 13.99 9.19
N VAL A 136 4.41 12.80 8.62
CA VAL A 136 3.58 11.78 9.29
C VAL A 136 4.25 11.41 10.62
N PRO A 137 3.53 11.31 11.75
CA PRO A 137 4.13 10.98 13.04
C PRO A 137 4.90 9.65 12.99
N GLU A 138 6.12 9.63 13.53
CA GLU A 138 7.01 8.46 13.48
C GLU A 138 6.32 7.19 14.01
N LYS A 139 5.55 7.29 15.09
CA LYS A 139 4.77 6.16 15.62
C LYS A 139 3.82 5.55 14.58
N VAL A 140 3.12 6.37 13.80
CA VAL A 140 2.19 5.91 12.75
C VAL A 140 2.95 5.20 11.62
N ILE A 141 4.10 5.74 11.24
CA ILE A 141 4.99 5.12 10.25
C ILE A 141 5.44 3.75 10.75
N MET A 142 5.94 3.68 11.99
CA MET A 142 6.45 2.43 12.59
C MET A 142 5.34 1.39 12.79
N ASP A 143 4.16 1.80 13.24
CA ASP A 143 3.00 0.91 13.37
C ASP A 143 2.58 0.36 12.00
N THR A 144 2.62 1.18 10.94
CA THR A 144 2.28 0.75 9.58
C THR A 144 3.31 -0.23 9.01
N VAL A 145 4.60 0.01 9.22
CA VAL A 145 5.68 -0.90 8.79
C VAL A 145 5.54 -2.28 9.42
N LYS A 146 5.13 -2.34 10.69
CA LYS A 146 4.90 -3.60 11.42
C LYS A 146 3.72 -4.42 10.89
N SER A 147 2.92 -3.90 9.95
CA SER A 147 1.88 -4.69 9.28
C SER A 147 2.45 -5.92 8.56
N MET A 148 3.70 -5.83 8.06
CA MET A 148 4.35 -6.98 7.44
C MET A 148 4.64 -8.10 8.44
N ASP A 149 5.17 -7.75 9.62
CA ASP A 149 5.43 -8.70 10.70
C ASP A 149 4.14 -9.29 11.25
N THR A 150 3.12 -8.45 11.45
CA THR A 150 1.78 -8.88 11.86
C THR A 150 1.20 -9.90 10.88
N SER A 151 1.36 -9.67 9.58
CA SER A 151 0.91 -10.60 8.53
C SER A 151 1.59 -11.97 8.62
N LEU A 152 2.89 -12.00 8.90
CA LEU A 152 3.66 -13.23 9.09
C LEU A 152 3.25 -13.95 10.38
N TYR A 153 3.10 -13.20 11.47
CA TYR A 153 2.66 -13.71 12.77
C TYR A 153 1.25 -14.31 12.72
N ILE A 154 0.31 -13.69 12.01
CA ILE A 154 -1.03 -14.26 11.86
C ILE A 154 -0.98 -15.59 11.11
N ASN A 155 -0.13 -15.72 10.08
CA ASN A 155 0.06 -17.01 9.41
C ASN A 155 0.70 -18.05 10.33
N LEU A 156 1.65 -17.65 11.19
CA LEU A 156 2.20 -18.54 12.23
C LEU A 156 1.09 -19.06 13.14
N ILE A 157 0.22 -18.20 13.67
CA ILE A 157 -0.89 -18.64 14.55
C ILE A 157 -1.87 -19.56 13.80
N ARG A 158 -2.23 -19.21 12.56
CA ARG A 158 -3.30 -19.92 11.83
C ARG A 158 -2.85 -21.25 11.24
N TYR A 159 -1.59 -21.36 10.85
CA TYR A 159 -1.08 -22.48 10.07
C TYR A 159 0.16 -23.14 10.70
N ASP A 160 0.52 -22.74 11.92
CA ASP A 160 1.72 -23.20 12.64
C ASP A 160 3.02 -23.01 11.83
N ARG A 161 3.05 -21.96 11.00
CA ARG A 161 4.15 -21.73 10.05
C ARG A 161 4.23 -20.27 9.59
N VAL A 162 5.45 -19.74 9.53
CA VAL A 162 5.73 -18.43 8.95
C VAL A 162 5.80 -18.52 7.42
N PHE A 163 4.96 -17.77 6.72
CA PHE A 163 5.01 -17.61 5.26
C PHE A 163 4.21 -16.38 4.82
N MET A 164 4.42 -15.92 3.59
CA MET A 164 3.60 -14.89 2.95
C MET A 164 2.57 -15.52 2.01
N ASN A 165 1.29 -15.35 2.29
CA ASN A 165 0.19 -15.85 1.46
C ASN A 165 -0.36 -14.77 0.51
N GLU A 166 -1.22 -15.16 -0.43
CA GLU A 166 -1.82 -14.24 -1.39
C GLU A 166 -2.65 -13.13 -0.73
N HIS A 167 -3.37 -13.45 0.35
CA HIS A 167 -4.22 -12.51 1.07
C HIS A 167 -3.41 -11.36 1.68
N TYR A 168 -2.40 -11.67 2.49
CA TYR A 168 -1.56 -10.67 3.13
C TYR A 168 -0.60 -9.99 2.17
N PHE A 169 -0.14 -10.69 1.12
CA PHE A 169 0.60 -10.03 0.05
C PHE A 169 -0.21 -8.93 -0.63
N ASN A 170 -1.50 -9.20 -0.93
CA ASN A 170 -2.41 -8.20 -1.48
C ASN A 170 -2.70 -7.08 -0.49
N TRP A 171 -2.90 -7.41 0.78
CA TRP A 171 -3.10 -6.42 1.83
C TRP A 171 -1.93 -5.44 1.94
N LEU A 172 -0.69 -5.94 1.93
CA LEU A 172 0.52 -5.11 2.02
C LEU A 172 0.76 -4.23 0.79
N GLN A 173 -0.01 -4.40 -0.30
CA GLN A 173 0.03 -3.46 -1.43
C GLN A 173 -0.46 -2.08 -1.04
N HIS A 174 -1.36 -1.98 -0.06
CA HIS A 174 -1.82 -0.71 0.47
C HIS A 174 -0.68 0.12 1.09
N ALA A 175 0.23 -0.54 1.82
CA ALA A 175 1.42 0.11 2.36
C ALA A 175 2.39 0.58 1.25
N ILE A 176 2.40 -0.09 0.09
CA ILE A 176 3.20 0.30 -1.10
C ILE A 176 2.54 1.43 -1.88
N ASP A 177 1.21 1.46 -1.92
CA ASP A 177 0.44 2.55 -2.51
C ASP A 177 0.41 3.80 -1.63
N GLY A 178 0.84 3.67 -0.36
CA GLY A 178 0.79 4.74 0.62
C GLY A 178 -0.63 5.15 0.98
N ASP A 179 -1.59 4.23 0.80
CA ASP A 179 -3.02 4.50 0.96
C ASP A 179 -3.60 3.90 2.25
N ILE A 180 -2.77 3.36 3.16
CA ILE A 180 -3.22 2.86 4.46
C ILE A 180 -2.36 3.38 5.60
N LEU A 181 -2.97 3.89 6.67
CA LEU A 181 -2.28 4.31 7.90
C LEU A 181 -2.75 3.50 9.09
N PHE A 182 -1.80 3.10 9.93
CA PHE A 182 -2.10 2.45 11.21
C PHE A 182 -2.03 3.49 12.32
N VAL A 183 -3.20 3.85 12.86
CA VAL A 183 -3.30 4.79 13.97
C VAL A 183 -3.85 4.05 15.18
N ASN A 184 -2.94 3.68 16.08
CA ASN A 184 -3.23 2.87 17.25
C ASN A 184 -3.85 1.52 16.89
N ARG A 185 -5.16 1.34 17.14
CA ARG A 185 -5.87 0.08 16.92
C ARG A 185 -6.51 -0.03 15.54
N LEU A 186 -6.63 1.08 14.82
CA LEU A 186 -7.41 1.16 13.59
C LEU A 186 -6.50 1.41 12.39
N GLU A 187 -6.93 0.83 11.28
CA GLU A 187 -6.33 0.99 9.96
C GLU A 187 -7.23 1.96 9.17
N PHE A 188 -6.64 3.01 8.62
CA PHE A 188 -7.33 4.04 7.86
C PHE A 188 -6.87 3.98 6.42
N GLU A 189 -7.77 3.62 5.52
CA GLU A 189 -7.49 3.61 4.09
C GLU A 189 -7.89 4.95 3.46
N PHE A 190 -6.95 5.60 2.79
CA PHE A 190 -7.20 6.76 1.95
C PHE A 190 -7.91 6.33 0.67
N ARG A 191 -9.22 6.59 0.62
CA ARG A 191 -9.96 6.47 -0.62
C ARG A 191 -9.87 7.80 -1.37
N PRO A 192 -9.54 7.77 -2.68
CA PRO A 192 -9.56 8.98 -3.47
C PRO A 192 -10.97 9.57 -3.45
N PHE A 193 -11.04 10.84 -3.06
CA PHE A 193 -12.23 11.65 -3.11
C PHE A 193 -12.19 12.46 -4.41
N TYR A 194 -12.97 12.05 -5.40
CA TYR A 194 -12.96 12.64 -6.75
C TYR A 194 -13.87 13.87 -6.88
N ALA A 195 -14.43 14.33 -5.77
CA ALA A 195 -15.22 15.55 -5.72
C ALA A 195 -14.28 16.72 -5.39
N PRO A 196 -14.39 17.86 -6.09
CA PRO A 196 -13.62 19.03 -5.74
C PRO A 196 -14.03 19.50 -4.33
N CYS A 197 -13.05 19.92 -3.54
CA CYS A 197 -13.26 20.42 -2.19
C CYS A 197 -12.23 21.49 -1.86
N ILE A 198 -12.64 22.44 -1.01
CA ILE A 198 -11.76 23.47 -0.46
C ILE A 198 -11.48 23.12 0.99
N VAL A 199 -10.22 23.13 1.40
CA VAL A 199 -9.82 22.93 2.79
C VAL A 199 -9.40 24.27 3.37
N LEU A 200 -10.12 24.75 4.38
CA LEU A 200 -9.75 25.93 5.15
C LEU A 200 -9.06 25.48 6.44
N THR A 201 -8.00 26.19 6.86
CA THR A 201 -7.27 25.89 8.08
C THR A 201 -7.32 27.11 8.99
N LYS A 202 -7.91 26.94 10.18
CA LYS A 202 -8.05 28.03 11.13
C LYS A 202 -6.68 28.56 11.58
N LYS A 203 -6.47 29.86 11.46
CA LYS A 203 -5.20 30.52 11.76
C LYS A 203 -4.75 30.25 13.20
N GLY A 204 -3.48 29.88 13.34
CA GLY A 204 -2.88 29.58 14.65
C GLY A 204 -3.34 28.25 15.27
N SER A 205 -4.07 27.41 14.54
CA SER A 205 -4.50 26.09 15.00
C SER A 205 -4.27 25.01 13.93
N LEU A 206 -4.51 23.75 14.27
CA LEU A 206 -4.57 22.62 13.32
C LEU A 206 -6.01 22.26 12.95
N GLU A 207 -6.98 23.07 13.36
CA GLU A 207 -8.39 22.86 13.04
C GLU A 207 -8.62 23.14 11.54
N THR A 208 -9.27 22.20 10.87
CA THR A 208 -9.57 22.28 9.43
C THR A 208 -11.04 22.04 9.19
N VAL A 209 -11.57 22.69 8.16
CA VAL A 209 -12.90 22.40 7.62
C VAL A 209 -12.78 22.14 6.12
N VAL A 210 -13.50 21.13 5.65
CA VAL A 210 -13.57 20.77 4.23
C VAL A 210 -14.92 21.25 3.70
N LEU A 211 -14.89 22.09 2.67
CA LEU A 211 -16.07 22.61 1.98
C LEU A 211 -16.24 21.91 0.63
N ALA A 212 -17.46 21.54 0.28
CA ALA A 212 -17.76 21.01 -1.06
C ALA A 212 -17.70 22.10 -2.12
N ASP A 213 -17.06 21.81 -3.26
CA ASP A 213 -17.01 22.69 -4.43
C ASP A 213 -17.26 21.88 -5.71
N GLY A 214 -18.35 22.14 -6.43
CA GLY A 214 -18.73 21.39 -7.64
C GLY A 214 -19.11 19.92 -7.40
N ALA A 215 -19.22 19.49 -6.13
CA ALA A 215 -19.58 18.13 -5.76
C ALA A 215 -21.09 18.02 -5.50
N LYS A 216 -21.76 16.99 -6.04
CA LYS A 216 -23.17 16.73 -5.67
C LYS A 216 -23.24 16.01 -4.33
N ILE A 217 -23.88 16.63 -3.36
CA ILE A 217 -24.10 16.12 -2.00
C ILE A 217 -25.48 15.46 -1.95
N HIS A 218 -25.54 14.16 -1.69
CA HIS A 218 -26.77 13.42 -1.45
C HIS A 218 -27.46 13.91 -0.16
N ARG A 219 -28.78 13.71 -0.01
CA ARG A 219 -29.58 14.09 1.17
C ARG A 219 -29.01 13.60 2.52
N ASN A 220 -28.20 12.56 2.51
CA ASN A 220 -27.54 12.01 3.70
C ASN A 220 -26.16 12.64 4.00
N GLY A 221 -25.76 13.67 3.26
CA GLY A 221 -24.48 14.39 3.41
C GLY A 221 -23.27 13.71 2.75
N PHE A 222 -23.45 12.55 2.13
CA PHE A 222 -22.41 11.91 1.32
C PHE A 222 -22.36 12.48 -0.10
N ILE A 223 -21.29 12.24 -0.84
CA ILE A 223 -21.27 12.54 -2.27
C ILE A 223 -22.17 11.56 -3.03
N LEU A 224 -22.99 12.11 -3.91
CA LEU A 224 -23.84 11.37 -4.83
C LEU A 224 -23.00 10.41 -5.67
N GLY A 225 -23.35 9.11 -5.65
CA GLY A 225 -22.58 8.02 -6.25
C GLY A 225 -21.72 7.24 -5.27
N SER A 226 -21.65 7.66 -4.00
CA SER A 226 -21.13 6.80 -2.92
C SER A 226 -22.02 5.58 -2.74
N LYS A 227 -21.46 4.48 -2.24
CA LYS A 227 -22.20 3.22 -2.00
C LYS A 227 -23.41 3.46 -1.09
N GLY A 228 -24.61 3.18 -1.60
CA GLY A 228 -25.89 3.42 -0.90
C GLY A 228 -26.37 4.88 -0.95
N CYS A 229 -25.80 5.71 -1.82
CA CYS A 229 -26.16 7.11 -2.09
C CYS A 229 -26.13 7.39 -3.60
N GLU A 230 -26.63 6.46 -4.42
CA GLU A 230 -26.63 6.56 -5.88
C GLU A 230 -27.86 7.28 -6.45
N ASP A 231 -28.92 7.45 -5.65
CA ASP A 231 -30.11 8.19 -6.05
C ASP A 231 -29.90 9.70 -5.90
N ALA A 232 -30.39 10.49 -6.86
CA ALA A 232 -30.19 11.94 -6.88
C ALA A 232 -31.24 12.71 -6.05
N GLU A 233 -32.18 12.03 -5.39
CA GLU A 233 -33.32 12.67 -4.77
C GLU A 233 -32.90 13.48 -3.54
N GLY A 234 -33.24 14.77 -3.54
CA GLY A 234 -32.86 15.69 -2.46
C GLY A 234 -31.36 16.02 -2.41
N SER A 235 -30.62 15.70 -3.48
CA SER A 235 -29.22 16.11 -3.61
C SER A 235 -29.09 17.61 -3.85
N VAL A 236 -28.01 18.20 -3.33
CA VAL A 236 -27.65 19.61 -3.50
C VAL A 236 -26.27 19.70 -4.13
N GLU A 237 -26.05 20.72 -4.95
CA GLU A 237 -24.71 21.00 -5.48
C GLU A 237 -23.91 21.79 -4.46
N GLY A 238 -22.75 21.27 -4.08
CA GLY A 238 -21.78 21.97 -3.24
C GLY A 238 -21.22 23.16 -4.00
N ILE A 239 -21.45 24.36 -3.48
CA ILE A 239 -20.97 25.60 -4.08
C ILE A 239 -20.03 26.26 -3.07
N PHE A 240 -18.82 26.56 -3.52
CA PHE A 240 -17.89 27.41 -2.79
C PHE A 240 -17.95 28.84 -3.32
N GLU A 241 -18.04 29.81 -2.41
CA GLU A 241 -18.02 31.23 -2.75
C GLU A 241 -17.00 31.97 -1.87
N GLU A 242 -16.10 32.71 -2.51
CA GLU A 242 -15.20 33.62 -1.83
C GLU A 242 -15.72 35.06 -1.93
N THR A 243 -15.69 35.76 -0.79
CA THR A 243 -16.07 37.17 -0.64
C THR A 243 -14.89 37.97 -0.06
N PRO A 244 -14.94 39.31 -0.05
CA PRO A 244 -13.94 40.11 0.65
C PRO A 244 -13.81 39.75 2.13
N GLU A 245 -14.93 39.43 2.80
CA GLU A 245 -15.00 39.20 4.25
C GLU A 245 -14.69 37.74 4.64
N GLY A 246 -14.92 36.78 3.75
CA GLY A 246 -14.78 35.37 4.09
C GLY A 246 -15.13 34.42 2.97
N PHE A 247 -15.38 33.18 3.37
CA PHE A 247 -15.69 32.05 2.51
C PHE A 247 -17.05 31.49 2.89
N PHE A 248 -17.81 31.03 1.91
CA PHE A 248 -19.02 30.28 2.14
C PHE A 248 -18.97 28.92 1.45
N GLY A 249 -19.51 27.90 2.12
CA GLY A 249 -19.65 26.59 1.52
C GLY A 249 -20.39 25.62 2.42
N TYR A 250 -20.53 24.38 1.96
CA TYR A 250 -21.16 23.29 2.71
C TYR A 250 -20.06 22.51 3.42
N PRO A 251 -19.91 22.60 4.75
CA PRO A 251 -18.80 22.00 5.46
C PRO A 251 -19.02 20.53 5.80
N THR A 252 -17.94 19.76 5.92
CA THR A 252 -18.00 18.44 6.54
C THR A 252 -18.15 18.53 8.05
N ASN A 253 -19.02 17.73 8.64
CA ASN A 253 -19.10 17.53 10.08
C ASN A 253 -18.15 16.45 10.60
N ALA A 254 -18.16 16.22 11.92
CA ALA A 254 -17.32 15.24 12.59
C ALA A 254 -17.52 13.80 12.08
N GLY A 255 -18.64 13.50 11.43
CA GLY A 255 -18.92 12.21 10.78
C GLY A 255 -18.41 12.09 9.35
N GLY A 256 -17.71 13.11 8.83
CA GLY A 256 -17.24 13.18 7.44
C GLY A 256 -18.36 13.39 6.42
N ARG A 257 -19.52 13.89 6.85
CA ARG A 257 -20.66 14.19 5.99
C ARG A 257 -20.75 15.68 5.76
N PHE A 258 -21.04 16.10 4.55
CA PHE A 258 -21.36 17.49 4.26
C PHE A 258 -22.67 17.88 4.92
N GLU A 259 -22.65 19.02 5.58
CA GLU A 259 -23.83 19.71 6.05
C GLU A 259 -24.68 20.17 4.87
N ARG A 260 -25.98 20.26 5.10
CA ARG A 260 -26.94 20.67 4.06
C ARG A 260 -27.13 22.18 3.99
N GLU A 261 -26.57 22.90 4.95
CA GLU A 261 -26.66 24.34 5.04
C GLU A 261 -25.29 24.94 4.74
N LYS A 262 -25.32 26.01 3.94
CA LYS A 262 -24.14 26.80 3.62
C LYS A 262 -23.73 27.60 4.85
N GLN A 263 -22.47 27.50 5.25
CA GLN A 263 -21.91 28.19 6.41
C GLN A 263 -20.88 29.24 5.97
N PHE A 264 -20.67 30.24 6.83
CA PHE A 264 -19.72 31.32 6.63
C PHE A 264 -18.46 31.09 7.48
N TYR A 265 -17.29 31.33 6.88
CA TYR A 265 -15.98 31.25 7.51
C TYR A 265 -15.22 32.55 7.25
N SER A 266 -14.91 33.32 8.30
CA SER A 266 -14.25 34.63 8.13
C SER A 266 -12.79 34.47 7.74
N LYS A 267 -12.29 35.36 6.85
CA LYS A 267 -10.86 35.43 6.50
C LYS A 267 -9.99 35.90 7.64
N GLU A 268 -10.56 36.46 8.70
CA GLU A 268 -9.81 36.84 9.90
C GLU A 268 -9.42 35.60 10.71
N GLU A 269 -10.32 34.62 10.80
CA GLU A 269 -10.15 33.40 11.59
C GLU A 269 -9.58 32.23 10.78
N TRP A 270 -9.98 32.08 9.51
CA TRP A 270 -9.66 30.95 8.63
C TRP A 270 -8.67 31.31 7.51
#